data_AF-X0UAN3-F1
#
_entry.id   AF-X0UAN3-F1
#
_cell.length_a   1.000
_cell.length_b   1.000
_cell.length_c   1.000
_cell.angle_alpha   90.00
_cell.angle_beta   90.00
_cell.angle_gamma   90.00
#
_symmetry.space_group_name_H-M   'P 1'
#
loop_
_entity.id
_entity.type
_entity.pdbx_description
1 polymer ?
#
loop_
_entity_poly.entity_id
_entity_poly.type
_entity_poly.pdbx_seq_one_letter_code
_entity_poly.pdbx_strand_id
1 'polypeptide(L)'
;AVPAADASQLVRLTICFGQKSPRDLVRIWGRVVDEQLRLDPSSAVLSSQAALAGIDTFCFERAEELATAPTVRDLKRVARVDFTVSEVASDVFHVVANAARARIQGWENRGIVKHIGDIPAARGRPHHHYAVVDVRVARAMFPDWPLEQFFTAKTMLCPNCESWLLRDFDTAGDHEETCVECGIPLVPGE
;
A
#
# COMPACT_ATOMS: atom_id res chain seq x y z
N ALA A 1 8.51 27.49 -1.61
CA ALA A 1 7.07 27.31 -1.33
C ALA A 1 6.57 26.14 -2.18
N VAL A 2 5.75 25.26 -1.62
CA VAL A 2 5.14 24.16 -2.37
C VAL A 2 4.13 24.76 -3.38
N PRO A 3 4.29 24.52 -4.70
CA PRO A 3 3.30 24.90 -5.69
C PRO A 3 1.91 24.34 -5.36
N ALA A 4 0.83 25.01 -5.79
CA ALA A 4 -0.54 24.59 -5.44
C ALA A 4 -0.90 23.17 -5.92
N ALA A 5 -0.36 22.74 -7.06
CA ALA A 5 -0.52 21.37 -7.58
C ALA A 5 0.12 20.33 -6.64
N ASP A 6 1.34 20.59 -6.20
CA ASP A 6 2.08 19.76 -5.25
C ASP A 6 1.39 19.72 -3.87
N ALA A 7 0.77 20.82 -3.43
CA ALA A 7 0.05 20.87 -2.16
C ALA A 7 -1.18 19.95 -2.14
N SER A 8 -1.95 19.91 -3.23
CA SER A 8 -3.11 19.01 -3.35
C SER A 8 -2.70 17.53 -3.29
N GLN A 9 -1.61 17.18 -3.97
CA GLN A 9 -1.07 15.82 -3.95
C GLN A 9 -0.57 15.42 -2.56
N LEU A 10 0.14 16.31 -1.85
CA LEU A 10 0.58 16.06 -0.47
C LEU A 10 -0.59 15.87 0.50
N VAL A 11 -1.70 16.59 0.32
CA VAL A 11 -2.93 16.37 1.09
C VAL A 11 -3.49 14.97 0.83
N ARG A 12 -3.57 14.55 -0.44
CA ARG A 12 -4.05 13.21 -0.80
C ARG A 12 -3.15 12.10 -0.23
N LEU A 13 -1.84 12.25 -0.32
CA LEU A 13 -0.86 11.34 0.28
C LEU A 13 -1.09 11.23 1.79
N THR A 14 -1.13 12.37 2.48
CA THR A 14 -1.30 12.41 3.93
C THR A 14 -2.62 11.79 4.38
N ILE A 15 -3.72 12.03 3.65
CA ILE A 15 -5.02 11.40 3.94
C ILE A 15 -4.98 9.88 3.71
N CYS A 16 -4.36 9.44 2.60
CA CYS A 16 -4.23 8.02 2.27
C CYS A 16 -3.42 7.28 3.35
N PHE A 17 -2.23 7.77 3.67
CA PHE A 17 -1.34 7.17 4.68
C PHE A 17 -1.82 7.39 6.13
N GLY A 18 -2.65 8.40 6.36
CA GLY A 18 -3.34 8.61 7.63
C GLY A 18 -4.40 7.55 7.94
N GLN A 19 -4.86 6.77 6.95
CA GLN A 19 -5.79 5.63 7.13
C GLN A 19 -6.99 5.94 8.06
N LYS A 20 -7.64 7.10 7.84
CA LYS A 20 -8.78 7.59 8.64
C LYS A 20 -8.49 7.76 10.15
N SER A 21 -7.22 7.87 10.54
CA SER A 21 -6.78 8.05 11.93
C SER A 21 -6.25 9.47 12.17
N PRO A 22 -7.00 10.34 12.88
CA PRO A 22 -6.53 11.68 13.23
C PRO A 22 -5.20 11.68 13.97
N ARG A 23 -4.96 10.66 14.80
CA ARG A 23 -3.70 10.48 15.52
C ARG A 23 -2.54 10.24 14.55
N ASP A 24 -2.75 9.40 13.53
CA ASP A 24 -1.70 9.11 12.55
C ASP A 24 -1.44 10.32 11.66
N LEU A 25 -2.44 11.15 11.35
CA LEU A 25 -2.23 12.44 10.67
C LEU A 25 -1.30 13.36 11.48
N VAL A 26 -1.51 13.48 12.78
CA VAL A 26 -0.63 14.28 13.65
C VAL A 26 0.79 13.72 13.66
N ARG A 27 0.95 12.39 13.70
CA ARG A 27 2.26 11.72 13.67
C ARG A 27 2.99 11.96 12.34
N ILE A 28 2.28 11.87 11.21
CA ILE A 28 2.82 12.18 9.88
C ILE A 28 3.36 13.61 9.88
N TRP A 29 2.56 14.59 10.29
CA TRP A 29 3.01 15.99 10.28
C TRP A 29 4.14 16.26 11.27
N GLY A 30 4.18 15.54 12.40
CA GLY A 30 5.34 15.56 13.30
C GLY A 30 6.63 15.15 12.57
N ARG A 31 6.60 14.04 11.81
CA ARG A 31 7.75 13.59 11.00
C ARG A 31 8.10 14.57 9.88
N VAL A 32 7.12 15.19 9.23
CA VAL A 32 7.38 16.22 8.21
C VAL A 32 8.10 17.43 8.80
N VAL A 33 7.71 17.88 9.99
CA VAL A 33 8.38 18.98 10.69
C VAL A 33 9.79 18.58 11.10
N ASP A 34 9.98 17.37 11.65
CA ASP A 34 11.31 16.84 12.00
C ASP A 34 12.25 16.84 10.79
N GLU A 35 11.78 16.34 9.64
CA GLU A 35 12.56 16.32 8.38
C GLU A 35 12.84 17.74 7.86
N GLN A 36 11.89 18.66 7.97
CA GLN A 36 12.12 20.05 7.57
C GLN A 36 13.20 20.71 8.44
N LEU A 37 13.13 20.53 9.75
CA LEU A 37 14.13 21.06 10.68
C LEU A 37 15.52 20.45 10.42
N ARG A 38 15.58 19.18 9.99
CA ARG A 38 16.84 18.53 9.61
C ARG A 38 17.40 19.08 8.30
N LEU A 39 16.55 19.40 7.33
CA LEU A 39 16.96 19.92 6.01
C LEU A 39 17.34 21.40 6.07
N ASP A 40 16.49 22.22 6.68
CA ASP A 40 16.71 23.65 6.87
C ASP A 40 15.92 24.15 8.09
N PRO A 41 16.57 24.28 9.27
CA PRO A 41 15.95 24.79 10.49
C PRO A 41 15.50 26.26 10.39
N SER A 42 16.02 27.02 9.42
CA SER A 42 15.71 28.44 9.26
C SER A 42 14.53 28.70 8.32
N SER A 43 14.05 27.68 7.62
CA SER A 43 12.94 27.80 6.70
C SER A 43 11.63 28.13 7.44
N ALA A 44 10.92 29.15 6.97
CA ALA A 44 9.58 29.50 7.44
C ALA A 44 8.47 28.64 6.81
N VAL A 45 8.81 27.76 5.84
CA VAL A 45 7.84 26.94 5.09
C VAL A 45 8.30 25.49 5.01
N LEU A 46 7.34 24.57 4.96
CA LEU A 46 7.63 23.17 4.68
C LEU A 46 7.94 22.98 3.20
N SER A 47 9.00 22.24 2.89
CA SER A 47 9.36 21.83 1.53
C SER A 47 8.66 20.52 1.13
N SER A 48 8.42 20.32 -0.17
CA SER A 48 7.89 19.04 -0.68
C SER A 48 8.81 17.87 -0.33
N GLN A 49 10.13 18.09 -0.34
CA GLN A 49 11.12 17.09 0.05
C GLN A 49 10.95 16.65 1.51
N ALA A 50 10.80 17.60 2.45
CA ALA A 50 10.53 17.28 3.85
C ALA A 50 9.20 16.55 4.03
N ALA A 51 8.17 16.95 3.29
CA ALA A 51 6.86 16.32 3.35
C ALA A 51 6.89 14.86 2.89
N LEU A 52 7.47 14.59 1.73
CA LEU A 52 7.60 13.23 1.20
C LEU A 52 8.45 12.34 2.11
N ALA A 53 9.60 12.85 2.59
CA ALA A 53 10.46 12.11 3.51
C ALA A 53 9.77 11.82 4.85
N GLY A 54 9.05 12.79 5.41
CA GLY A 54 8.35 12.63 6.68
C GLY A 54 7.20 11.61 6.60
N ILE A 55 6.44 11.62 5.50
CA ILE A 55 5.40 10.61 5.24
C ILE A 55 6.04 9.22 5.12
N ASP A 56 7.14 9.09 4.39
CA ASP A 56 7.86 7.82 4.24
C ASP A 56 8.36 7.28 5.58
N THR A 57 9.07 8.11 6.35
CA THR A 57 9.55 7.74 7.69
C THR A 57 8.41 7.25 8.57
N PHE A 58 7.29 7.98 8.60
CA PHE A 58 6.10 7.55 9.34
C PHE A 58 5.57 6.19 8.86
N CYS A 59 5.51 5.95 7.56
CA CYS A 59 5.00 4.69 7.01
C CYS A 59 5.87 3.49 7.44
N PHE A 60 7.19 3.63 7.40
CA PHE A 60 8.10 2.57 7.83
C PHE A 60 7.97 2.27 9.33
N GLU A 61 7.95 3.31 10.17
CA GLU A 61 7.73 3.14 11.62
C GLU A 61 6.39 2.48 11.90
N ARG A 62 5.33 2.93 11.23
CA ARG A 62 3.98 2.39 11.44
C ARG A 62 3.85 0.96 10.93
N ALA A 63 4.54 0.60 9.85
CA ALA A 63 4.58 -0.76 9.36
C ALA A 63 5.22 -1.73 10.38
N GLU A 64 6.27 -1.30 11.09
CA GLU A 64 6.90 -2.09 12.16
C GLU A 64 5.99 -2.26 13.39
N GLU A 65 5.13 -1.27 13.67
CA GLU A 65 4.11 -1.38 14.72
C GLU A 65 2.97 -2.33 14.36
N LEU A 66 2.59 -2.34 13.08
CA LEU A 66 1.44 -3.12 12.59
C LEU A 66 1.82 -4.55 12.27
N ALA A 67 3.01 -4.77 11.70
CA ALA A 67 3.46 -6.06 11.21
C ALA A 67 4.81 -6.43 11.83
N THR A 68 4.97 -7.70 12.17
CA THR A 68 6.26 -8.18 12.68
C THR A 68 7.35 -8.07 11.62
N ALA A 69 8.60 -7.82 12.02
CA ALA A 69 9.72 -7.73 11.08
C ALA A 69 9.86 -8.96 10.14
N PRO A 70 9.63 -10.22 10.59
CA PRO A 70 9.55 -11.36 9.67
C PRO A 70 8.45 -11.24 8.63
N THR A 71 7.25 -10.78 9.00
CA THR A 71 6.14 -10.57 8.06
C THR A 71 6.48 -9.52 7.02
N VAL A 72 7.03 -8.38 7.44
CA VAL A 72 7.44 -7.31 6.50
C VAL A 72 8.51 -7.81 5.54
N ARG A 73 9.49 -8.60 6.01
CA ARG A 73 10.51 -9.21 5.14
C ARG A 73 9.91 -10.19 4.13
N ASP A 74 8.98 -11.05 4.57
CA ASP A 74 8.30 -11.97 3.67
C ASP A 74 7.49 -11.21 2.60
N LEU A 75 6.75 -10.18 2.99
CA LEU A 75 5.97 -9.37 2.04
C LEU A 75 6.86 -8.55 1.09
N LYS A 76 7.99 -8.02 1.58
CA LYS A 76 9.02 -7.39 0.72
C LYS A 76 9.51 -8.34 -0.38
N ARG A 77 9.65 -9.64 -0.09
CA ARG A 77 10.02 -10.65 -1.10
C ARG A 77 8.92 -10.90 -2.11
N VAL A 78 7.65 -10.82 -1.68
CA VAL A 78 6.50 -10.93 -2.58
C VAL A 78 6.49 -9.79 -3.60
N ALA A 79 6.86 -8.58 -3.16
CA ALA A 79 7.01 -7.40 -4.03
C ALA A 79 5.77 -7.08 -4.89
N ARG A 80 4.58 -7.46 -4.38
CA ARG A 80 3.25 -7.22 -4.96
C ARG A 80 2.27 -6.93 -3.85
N VAL A 81 1.38 -5.95 -4.02
CA VAL A 81 0.41 -5.60 -2.96
C VAL A 81 -0.83 -6.51 -2.98
N ASP A 82 -1.10 -7.15 -4.11
CA ASP A 82 -2.10 -8.19 -4.32
C ASP A 82 -1.48 -9.40 -5.02
N PHE A 83 -1.89 -10.62 -4.64
CA PHE A 83 -1.26 -11.86 -5.07
C PHE A 83 -2.12 -13.09 -4.81
N THR A 84 -1.78 -14.17 -5.50
CA THR A 84 -2.36 -15.51 -5.36
C THR A 84 -1.46 -16.44 -4.57
N VAL A 85 -2.05 -17.56 -4.11
CA VAL A 85 -1.29 -18.66 -3.51
C VAL A 85 -0.22 -19.21 -4.46
N SER A 86 -0.50 -19.28 -5.76
CA SER A 86 0.41 -19.79 -6.78
C SER A 86 1.65 -18.94 -6.93
N GLU A 87 1.51 -17.61 -6.98
CA GLU A 87 2.64 -16.69 -7.13
C GLU A 87 3.53 -16.72 -5.88
N VAL A 88 2.92 -16.71 -4.69
CA VAL A 88 3.65 -16.86 -3.43
C VAL A 88 4.41 -18.20 -3.39
N ALA A 89 3.76 -19.30 -3.82
CA ALA A 89 4.37 -20.62 -3.82
C ALA A 89 5.50 -20.77 -4.84
N SER A 90 5.23 -20.48 -6.11
CA SER A 90 6.08 -20.82 -7.24
C SER A 90 7.11 -19.74 -7.55
N ASP A 91 6.73 -18.47 -7.46
CA ASP A 91 7.54 -17.37 -8.00
C ASP A 91 8.37 -16.69 -6.90
N VAL A 92 7.88 -16.68 -5.66
CA VAL A 92 8.52 -15.96 -4.55
C VAL A 92 9.31 -16.88 -3.61
N PHE A 93 8.66 -17.95 -3.11
CA PHE A 93 9.24 -18.80 -2.06
C PHE A 93 9.73 -20.16 -2.57
N HIS A 94 9.36 -20.57 -3.78
CA HIS A 94 9.67 -21.89 -4.36
C HIS A 94 9.32 -23.05 -3.40
N VAL A 95 8.11 -23.02 -2.85
CA VAL A 95 7.58 -24.02 -1.91
C VAL A 95 6.33 -24.69 -2.46
N VAL A 96 5.94 -25.82 -1.86
CA VAL A 96 4.66 -26.46 -2.16
C VAL A 96 3.48 -25.55 -1.76
N ALA A 97 2.38 -25.61 -2.52
CA ALA A 97 1.23 -24.73 -2.34
C ALA A 97 0.66 -24.72 -0.90
N ASN A 98 0.69 -25.84 -0.18
CA ASN A 98 0.22 -25.90 1.21
C ASN A 98 1.09 -25.08 2.17
N ALA A 99 2.40 -25.00 1.93
CA ALA A 99 3.30 -24.17 2.73
C ALA A 99 3.05 -22.67 2.46
N ALA A 100 2.77 -22.30 1.20
CA ALA A 100 2.38 -20.93 0.86
C ALA A 100 1.03 -20.55 1.51
N ARG A 101 0.02 -21.44 1.47
CA ARG A 101 -1.25 -21.23 2.17
C ARG A 101 -1.07 -21.01 3.66
N ALA A 102 -0.23 -21.81 4.32
CA ALA A 102 0.03 -21.65 5.74
C ALA A 102 0.68 -20.29 6.06
N ARG A 103 1.56 -19.78 5.19
CA ARG A 103 2.13 -18.43 5.33
C ARG A 103 1.07 -17.34 5.18
N ILE A 104 0.28 -17.40 4.10
CA ILE A 104 -0.79 -16.43 3.82
C ILE A 104 -1.81 -16.42 4.96
N GLN A 105 -2.22 -17.60 5.44
CA GLN A 105 -3.11 -17.71 6.61
C GLN A 105 -2.50 -17.07 7.86
N GLY A 106 -1.18 -17.21 8.05
CA GLY A 106 -0.46 -16.55 9.13
C GLY A 106 -0.48 -15.01 9.03
N TRP A 107 -0.46 -14.46 7.82
CA TRP A 107 -0.59 -13.01 7.58
C TRP A 107 -2.04 -12.54 7.73
N GLU A 108 -2.99 -13.33 7.25
CA GLU A 108 -4.43 -13.06 7.34
C GLU A 108 -4.93 -13.09 8.78
N ASN A 109 -4.53 -14.10 9.57
CA ASN A 109 -4.88 -14.19 11.00
C ASN A 109 -4.36 -13.00 11.82
N ARG A 110 -3.35 -12.28 11.31
CA ARG A 110 -2.80 -11.05 11.91
C ARG A 110 -3.43 -9.77 11.36
N GLY A 111 -4.37 -9.88 10.42
CA GLY A 111 -5.02 -8.75 9.76
C GLY A 111 -4.13 -7.97 8.79
N ILE A 112 -2.99 -8.53 8.37
CA ILE A 112 -2.04 -7.84 7.47
C ILE A 112 -2.46 -7.99 6.00
N VAL A 113 -3.04 -9.14 5.69
CA VAL A 113 -3.53 -9.51 4.36
C VAL A 113 -4.99 -9.93 4.50
N LYS A 114 -5.81 -9.70 3.47
CA LYS A 114 -7.20 -10.18 3.40
C LYS A 114 -7.44 -10.90 2.08
N HIS A 115 -8.29 -11.93 2.09
CA HIS A 115 -8.90 -12.43 0.86
C HIS A 115 -9.81 -11.36 0.24
N ILE A 116 -9.67 -11.14 -1.07
CA ILE A 116 -10.34 -10.06 -1.80
C ILE A 116 -11.22 -10.57 -2.95
N GLY A 117 -11.30 -11.88 -3.14
CA GLY A 117 -12.02 -12.51 -4.25
C GLY A 117 -11.24 -13.66 -4.85
N ASP A 118 -11.76 -14.21 -5.95
CA ASP A 118 -11.14 -15.32 -6.66
C ASP A 118 -10.87 -14.91 -8.10
N ILE A 119 -9.64 -15.11 -8.60
CA ILE A 119 -9.32 -14.86 -10.00
C ILE A 119 -9.49 -16.13 -10.84
N PRO A 120 -10.01 -16.01 -12.08
CA PRO A 120 -10.14 -17.15 -12.98
C PRO A 120 -8.79 -17.80 -13.25
N ALA A 121 -8.72 -19.13 -13.12
CA ALA A 121 -7.56 -19.89 -13.54
C ALA A 121 -7.65 -20.15 -15.05
N ALA A 122 -6.51 -20.10 -15.76
CA ALA A 122 -6.44 -20.46 -17.18
C ALA A 122 -7.00 -21.87 -17.46
N ARG A 123 -6.84 -22.79 -16.51
CA ARG A 123 -7.52 -24.09 -16.46
C ARG A 123 -7.74 -24.51 -15.01
N GLY A 124 -8.94 -25.00 -14.69
CA GLY A 124 -9.25 -25.60 -13.39
C GLY A 124 -10.02 -24.67 -12.45
N ARG A 125 -9.80 -24.85 -11.14
CA ARG A 125 -10.50 -24.06 -10.10
C ARG A 125 -9.90 -22.65 -10.00
N PRO A 126 -10.72 -21.62 -9.75
CA PRO A 126 -10.25 -20.26 -9.48
C PRO A 126 -9.17 -20.21 -8.39
N HIS A 127 -8.28 -19.22 -8.48
CA HIS A 127 -7.25 -18.98 -7.47
C HIS A 127 -7.75 -17.93 -6.48
N HIS A 128 -7.63 -18.22 -5.19
CA HIS A 128 -7.87 -17.22 -4.15
C HIS A 128 -6.91 -16.06 -4.31
N HIS A 129 -7.48 -14.85 -4.37
CA HIS A 129 -6.78 -13.59 -4.51
C HIS A 129 -6.73 -12.89 -3.15
N TYR A 130 -5.55 -12.43 -2.77
CA TYR A 130 -5.28 -11.79 -1.50
C TYR A 130 -4.66 -10.42 -1.74
N ALA A 131 -4.86 -9.49 -0.81
CA ALA A 131 -4.14 -8.22 -0.82
C ALA A 131 -3.78 -7.76 0.59
N VAL A 132 -2.71 -6.96 0.66
CA VAL A 132 -2.34 -6.24 1.87
C VAL A 132 -3.45 -5.27 2.25
N VAL A 133 -3.74 -5.18 3.56
CA VAL A 133 -4.86 -4.37 4.07
C VAL A 133 -4.44 -2.92 4.26
N ASP A 134 -3.23 -2.68 4.78
CA ASP A 134 -2.77 -1.38 5.21
C ASP A 134 -1.73 -0.79 4.24
N VAL A 135 -2.01 0.40 3.70
CA VAL A 135 -1.15 1.09 2.73
C VAL A 135 0.25 1.39 3.29
N ARG A 136 0.41 1.50 4.61
CA ARG A 136 1.70 1.80 5.26
C ARG A 136 2.58 0.56 5.30
N VAL A 137 1.97 -0.60 5.57
CA VAL A 137 2.64 -1.90 5.42
C VAL A 137 3.01 -2.13 3.96
N ALA A 138 2.10 -1.82 3.04
CA ALA A 138 2.36 -1.91 1.61
C ALA A 138 3.51 -1.00 1.16
N ARG A 139 3.54 0.25 1.62
CA ARG A 139 4.65 1.17 1.36
C ARG A 139 5.97 0.61 1.85
N ALA A 140 5.97 -0.02 3.02
CA ALA A 140 7.16 -0.67 3.57
C ALA A 140 7.67 -1.85 2.71
N MET A 141 6.85 -2.43 1.84
CA MET A 141 7.27 -3.50 0.92
C MET A 141 8.15 -3.00 -0.23
N PHE A 142 8.08 -1.71 -0.58
CA PHE A 142 8.75 -1.12 -1.74
C PHE A 142 9.74 0.00 -1.33
N PRO A 143 10.67 -0.22 -0.39
CA PRO A 143 11.48 0.86 0.19
C PRO A 143 12.28 1.67 -0.85
N ASP A 144 12.67 1.04 -1.95
CA ASP A 144 13.47 1.66 -3.02
C ASP A 144 12.63 2.50 -4.00
N TRP A 145 11.30 2.46 -3.90
CA TRP A 145 10.43 3.25 -4.75
C TRP A 145 10.21 4.65 -4.12
N PRO A 146 10.30 5.73 -4.90
CA PRO A 146 9.79 7.03 -4.49
C PRO A 146 8.33 6.93 -4.03
N LEU A 147 7.98 7.63 -2.94
CA LEU A 147 6.63 7.61 -2.36
C LEU A 147 5.54 7.90 -3.40
N GLU A 148 5.77 8.87 -4.28
CA GLU A 148 4.80 9.28 -5.29
C GLU A 148 4.61 8.22 -6.39
N GLN A 149 5.70 7.54 -6.76
CA GLN A 149 5.65 6.42 -7.68
C GLN A 149 4.83 5.28 -7.07
N PHE A 150 5.11 4.91 -5.82
CA PHE A 150 4.34 3.90 -5.10
C PHE A 150 2.86 4.27 -5.02
N PHE A 151 2.55 5.52 -4.62
CA PHE A 151 1.18 5.98 -4.48
C PHE A 151 0.40 5.89 -5.79
N THR A 152 1.01 6.30 -6.90
CA THR A 152 0.36 6.28 -8.23
C THR A 152 0.19 4.85 -8.75
N ALA A 153 1.20 4.00 -8.58
CA ALA A 153 1.18 2.64 -9.11
C ALA A 153 0.32 1.68 -8.26
N LYS A 154 0.26 1.89 -6.95
CA LYS A 154 -0.28 0.89 -6.01
C LYS A 154 -1.59 1.29 -5.35
N THR A 155 -2.01 2.56 -5.46
CA THR A 155 -3.22 3.06 -4.79
C THR A 155 -4.21 3.68 -5.75
N MET A 156 -5.49 3.53 -5.44
CA MET A 156 -6.58 4.18 -6.18
C MET A 156 -7.68 4.60 -5.22
N LEU A 157 -8.22 5.81 -5.40
CA LEU A 157 -9.43 6.22 -4.69
C LEU A 157 -10.64 5.79 -5.51
N CYS A 158 -11.51 4.96 -4.94
CA CYS A 158 -12.75 4.60 -5.61
C CYS A 158 -13.62 5.86 -5.84
N PRO A 159 -14.04 6.16 -7.08
CA PRO A 159 -14.84 7.35 -7.37
C PRO A 159 -16.26 7.27 -6.80
N ASN A 160 -16.73 6.07 -6.44
CA ASN A 160 -18.09 5.86 -5.94
C ASN A 160 -18.17 5.86 -4.41
N CYS A 161 -17.36 5.04 -3.72
CA CYS A 161 -17.43 4.90 -2.27
C CYS A 161 -16.30 5.61 -1.50
N GLU A 162 -15.40 6.28 -2.22
CA GLU A 162 -14.27 7.04 -1.64
C GLU A 162 -13.32 6.21 -0.75
N SER A 163 -13.34 4.88 -0.90
CA SER A 163 -12.38 4.00 -0.26
C SER A 163 -11.07 3.97 -1.04
N TRP A 164 -9.95 4.03 -0.31
CA TRP A 164 -8.62 3.78 -0.86
C TRP A 164 -8.45 2.28 -1.10
N LEU A 165 -8.12 1.93 -2.34
CA LEU A 165 -7.83 0.58 -2.79
C LEU A 165 -6.34 0.43 -2.98
N LEU A 166 -5.86 -0.79 -2.74
CA LEU A 166 -4.46 -1.16 -2.83
C LEU A 166 -4.32 -2.38 -3.75
N ARG A 167 -3.79 -2.19 -4.95
CA ARG A 167 -3.59 -3.23 -5.99
C ARG A 167 -2.37 -2.86 -6.81
N ASP A 168 -1.77 -3.82 -7.50
CA ASP A 168 -0.71 -3.53 -8.47
C ASP A 168 -1.26 -2.89 -9.76
N PHE A 169 -1.87 -1.70 -9.71
CA PHE A 169 -2.51 -1.05 -10.88
C PHE A 169 -1.55 -0.77 -12.07
N ASP A 170 -0.25 -0.93 -11.86
CA ASP A 170 0.80 -0.91 -12.88
C ASP A 170 0.93 -2.22 -13.69
N THR A 171 0.27 -3.32 -13.28
CA THR A 171 0.23 -4.59 -14.03
C THR A 171 -1.06 -4.73 -14.83
N ALA A 172 -0.95 -4.80 -16.17
CA ALA A 172 -2.11 -4.95 -17.04
C ALA A 172 -2.70 -6.37 -16.97
N GLY A 173 -4.01 -6.49 -16.74
CA GLY A 173 -4.77 -7.74 -16.92
C GLY A 173 -5.05 -8.58 -15.68
N ASP A 174 -4.53 -8.20 -14.50
CA ASP A 174 -4.64 -9.01 -13.27
C ASP A 174 -5.71 -8.51 -12.27
N HIS A 175 -6.31 -7.34 -12.52
CA HIS A 175 -7.23 -6.72 -11.57
C HIS A 175 -8.65 -6.73 -12.12
N GLU A 176 -9.60 -7.20 -11.31
CA GLU A 176 -10.99 -6.86 -11.54
C GLU A 176 -11.09 -5.33 -11.57
N GLU A 177 -11.67 -4.81 -12.64
CA GLU A 177 -11.96 -3.38 -12.78
C GLU A 177 -13.03 -2.94 -11.77
N THR A 178 -13.31 -3.68 -10.70
CA THR A 178 -14.37 -3.39 -9.73
C THR A 178 -13.80 -3.11 -8.35
N CYS A 179 -14.46 -2.20 -7.64
CA CYS A 179 -14.12 -1.87 -6.28
C CYS A 179 -14.52 -3.01 -5.35
N VAL A 180 -13.56 -3.60 -4.64
CA VAL A 180 -13.87 -4.67 -3.66
C VAL A 180 -14.72 -4.22 -2.47
N GLU A 181 -14.83 -2.92 -2.23
CA GLU A 181 -15.62 -2.38 -1.12
C GLU A 181 -17.08 -2.08 -1.51
N CYS A 182 -17.35 -1.71 -2.77
CA CYS A 182 -18.72 -1.37 -3.22
C CYS A 182 -19.22 -2.13 -4.46
N GLY A 183 -18.38 -2.96 -5.08
CA GLY A 183 -18.70 -3.75 -6.27
C GLY A 183 -18.83 -2.97 -7.58
N ILE A 184 -18.62 -1.64 -7.57
CA ILE A 184 -18.77 -0.79 -8.76
C ILE A 184 -17.47 -0.72 -9.55
N PRO A 185 -17.51 -0.70 -10.91
CA PRO A 185 -16.34 -0.47 -11.73
C PRO A 185 -15.52 0.76 -11.34
N LEU A 186 -14.19 0.63 -11.34
CA LEU A 186 -13.18 1.63 -11.00
C LEU A 186 -12.91 2.59 -12.17
N VAL A 187 -13.16 2.12 -13.39
CA VAL A 187 -13.15 2.94 -14.60
C VAL A 187 -14.62 3.22 -14.96
N PRO A 188 -15.02 4.47 -15.22
CA PRO A 188 -16.33 4.73 -15.81
C PRO A 188 -16.40 3.97 -17.13
N GLY A 189 -17.41 3.11 -17.29
CA GLY A 189 -17.69 2.49 -18.58
C GLY A 189 -17.93 3.59 -19.61
N GLU A 190 -17.23 3.50 -20.75
CA GLU A 190 -17.51 4.32 -21.94
C GLU A 190 -18.96 4.13 -22.42
#